data_AF-A0A0Q9Z920-F1
#
_entry.id   AF-A0A0Q9Z920-F1
#
_cell.length_a   1.000
_cell.length_b   1.000
_cell.length_c   1.000
_cell.angle_alpha   90.00
_cell.angle_beta   90.00
_cell.angle_gamma   90.00
#
_symmetry.space_group_name_H-M   'P 1'
#
loop_
_entity.id
_entity.type
_entity.pdbx_description
1 polymer ?
#
loop_
_entity_poly.entity_id
_entity_poly.type
_entity_poly.pdbx_seq_one_letter_code
_entity_poly.pdbx_strand_id
1 'polypeptide(L)'
;MIKLKPVEYGTIKGLEIYTCSRCINDSFFDSWAISWATTEKKELEETKQTFNLTDKNVEEIQVWADKKLDEEKLGWINTFSDLKTLTEYKEKFFPNDADFEILSISFPETELNKTLDLIKPTESNSGEIGIYNKLKSKEIDLEKNEFLGYDIIGIEISGDFHSFHCNDLSSDLKDKFGLKINEFGLFEKIENWNEIKEFLSDPMNAEEVPWFYVKVNRIKI
;
A
#
# COMPACT_ATOMS: atom_id res chain seq x y z
N MET A 1 -6.13 3.98 -3.02
CA MET A 1 -6.28 5.25 -3.75
C MET A 1 -5.23 6.20 -3.20
N ILE A 2 -4.30 6.62 -4.03
CA ILE A 2 -3.11 7.37 -3.61
C ILE A 2 -2.99 8.66 -4.41
N LYS A 3 -2.31 9.65 -3.85
CA LYS A 3 -1.79 10.80 -4.56
C LYS A 3 -0.31 10.57 -4.79
N LEU A 4 0.10 10.53 -6.07
CA LEU A 4 1.52 10.43 -6.39
C LEU A 4 2.23 11.71 -5.97
N LYS A 5 3.46 11.56 -5.47
CA LYS A 5 4.35 12.69 -5.24
C LYS A 5 5.76 12.37 -5.73
N PRO A 6 6.52 13.38 -6.18
CA PRO A 6 7.93 13.20 -6.49
C PRO A 6 8.71 12.76 -5.25
N VAL A 7 9.55 11.73 -5.39
CA VAL A 7 10.43 11.31 -4.29
C VAL A 7 11.45 12.40 -3.98
N GLU A 8 11.71 12.68 -2.70
CA GLU A 8 12.56 13.81 -2.29
C GLU A 8 14.04 13.43 -2.01
N TYR A 9 14.35 12.13 -2.02
CA TYR A 9 15.63 11.55 -1.59
C TYR A 9 16.16 10.48 -2.57
N GLY A 10 17.38 10.01 -2.29
CA GLY A 10 17.99 8.85 -2.96
C GLY A 10 18.28 9.05 -4.45
N THR A 11 18.59 7.95 -5.12
CA THR A 11 18.87 7.91 -6.56
C THR A 11 17.64 8.12 -7.43
N ILE A 12 16.45 7.98 -6.85
CA ILE A 12 15.14 8.11 -7.52
C ILE A 12 14.49 9.49 -7.33
N LYS A 13 15.24 10.46 -6.77
CA LYS A 13 14.72 11.80 -6.49
C LYS A 13 14.09 12.45 -7.73
N GLY A 14 12.90 13.02 -7.54
CA GLY A 14 12.12 13.71 -8.56
C GLY A 14 11.23 12.80 -9.41
N LEU A 15 11.30 11.47 -9.23
CA LEU A 15 10.41 10.53 -9.91
C LEU A 15 9.12 10.32 -9.13
N GLU A 16 8.02 10.10 -9.84
CA GLU A 16 6.76 9.61 -9.28
C GLU A 16 6.74 8.09 -9.41
N ILE A 17 6.50 7.38 -8.31
CA ILE A 17 6.60 5.92 -8.24
C ILE A 17 5.22 5.35 -7.96
N TYR A 18 4.79 4.38 -8.78
CA TYR A 18 3.45 3.78 -8.69
C TYR A 18 3.40 2.63 -7.67
N THR A 19 3.82 2.92 -6.44
CA THR A 19 3.69 2.01 -5.29
C THR A 19 2.53 2.43 -4.39
N CYS A 20 1.90 1.47 -3.74
CA CYS A 20 0.90 1.74 -2.71
C CYS A 20 1.53 2.10 -1.34
N SER A 21 2.86 2.14 -1.22
CA SER A 21 3.54 2.48 0.04
C SER A 21 3.38 3.95 0.39
N ARG A 22 3.00 4.22 1.64
CA ARG A 22 2.78 5.56 2.18
C ARG A 22 4.06 6.32 2.49
N CYS A 23 5.18 5.62 2.60
CA CYS A 23 6.51 6.23 2.69
C CYS A 23 6.85 7.04 1.44
N ILE A 24 6.24 6.69 0.30
CA ILE A 24 6.51 7.28 -1.01
C ILE A 24 5.37 8.18 -1.47
N ASN A 25 4.11 7.76 -1.29
CA ASN A 25 2.92 8.47 -1.78
C ASN A 25 1.97 8.82 -0.65
N ASP A 26 1.09 9.82 -0.85
CA ASP A 26 0.07 10.14 0.14
C ASP A 26 -1.18 9.27 -0.08
N SER A 27 -1.80 8.77 0.99
CA SER A 27 -3.02 7.96 0.91
C SER A 27 -4.27 8.79 1.18
N PHE A 28 -5.26 8.67 0.30
CA PHE A 28 -6.57 9.30 0.52
C PHE A 28 -7.39 8.63 1.63
N PHE A 29 -6.98 7.45 2.11
CA PHE A 29 -7.65 6.76 3.21
C PHE A 29 -6.61 6.08 4.09
N ASP A 30 -6.65 6.35 5.39
CA ASP A 30 -5.59 5.96 6.32
C ASP A 30 -6.01 6.02 7.79
N SER A 31 -5.05 5.86 8.71
CA SER A 31 -5.20 6.07 10.16
C SER A 31 -6.07 7.29 10.50
N TRP A 32 -5.80 8.44 9.90
CA TRP A 32 -6.51 9.70 10.15
C TRP A 32 -8.01 9.63 9.82
N ALA A 33 -8.38 8.73 8.91
CA ALA A 33 -9.74 8.52 8.46
C ALA A 33 -10.53 7.58 9.40
N ILE A 34 -9.94 7.10 10.49
CA ILE A 34 -10.55 6.15 11.44
C ILE A 34 -10.63 6.83 12.82
N SER A 35 -11.83 6.90 13.43
CA SER A 35 -12.04 7.80 14.58
C SER A 35 -11.28 7.39 15.84
N TRP A 36 -11.09 6.09 16.04
CA TRP A 36 -10.42 5.51 17.21
C TRP A 36 -8.90 5.37 17.01
N ALA A 37 -8.40 5.63 15.81
CA ALA A 37 -6.97 5.59 15.52
C ALA A 37 -6.29 6.87 15.99
N THR A 38 -5.10 6.73 16.56
CA THR A 38 -4.28 7.90 16.90
C THR A 38 -3.47 8.31 15.68
N THR A 39 -3.61 9.56 15.27
CA THR A 39 -2.78 10.22 14.25
C THR A 39 -2.09 11.40 14.90
N GLU A 40 -0.81 11.63 14.59
CA GLU A 40 -0.12 12.80 15.11
C GLU A 40 -0.80 14.08 14.62
N LYS A 41 -0.93 15.08 15.50
CA LYS A 41 -1.58 16.34 15.13
C LYS A 41 -0.93 16.98 13.89
N LYS A 42 0.40 16.92 13.79
CA LYS A 42 1.13 17.47 12.66
C LYS A 42 0.78 16.75 11.35
N GLU A 43 0.81 15.42 11.37
CA GLU A 43 0.46 14.56 10.23
C GLU A 43 -1.00 14.79 9.76
N LEU A 44 -1.93 14.95 10.71
CA LEU A 44 -3.33 15.26 10.39
C LEU A 44 -3.46 16.64 9.71
N GLU A 45 -2.74 17.66 10.18
CA GLU A 45 -2.78 19.00 9.56
C GLU A 45 -2.15 19.01 8.16
N GLU A 46 -1.06 18.24 7.96
CA GLU A 46 -0.45 18.05 6.64
C GLU A 46 -1.42 17.33 5.69
N THR A 47 -2.06 16.26 6.16
CA THR A 47 -3.10 15.53 5.41
C THR A 47 -4.25 16.43 4.99
N LYS A 48 -4.75 17.28 5.90
CA LYS A 48 -5.82 18.24 5.58
C LYS A 48 -5.41 19.22 4.50
N GLN A 49 -4.16 19.68 4.51
CA GLN A 49 -3.64 20.57 3.48
C GLN A 49 -3.51 19.85 2.14
N THR A 50 -2.94 18.64 2.12
CA THR A 50 -2.75 17.83 0.90
C THR A 50 -4.06 17.53 0.19
N PHE A 51 -5.10 17.18 0.95
CA PHE A 51 -6.40 16.76 0.41
C PHE A 51 -7.50 17.82 0.53
N ASN A 52 -7.13 19.06 0.89
CA ASN A 52 -8.06 20.18 1.06
C ASN A 52 -9.28 19.84 1.96
N LEU A 53 -9.01 19.19 3.09
CA LEU A 53 -10.03 18.74 4.04
C LEU A 53 -10.26 19.76 5.15
N THR A 54 -11.52 19.92 5.55
CA THR A 54 -11.90 20.60 6.79
C THR A 54 -12.04 19.60 7.94
N ASP A 55 -12.05 20.08 9.18
CA ASP A 55 -12.37 19.24 10.35
C ASP A 55 -13.69 18.48 10.19
N LYS A 56 -14.69 19.14 9.61
CA LYS A 56 -16.00 18.54 9.31
C LYS A 56 -15.87 17.42 8.28
N ASN A 57 -15.04 17.58 7.25
CA ASN A 57 -14.83 16.50 6.27
C ASN A 57 -14.15 15.29 6.92
N VAL A 58 -13.16 15.52 7.79
CA VAL A 58 -12.49 14.45 8.53
C VAL A 58 -13.48 13.70 9.42
N GLU A 59 -14.33 14.42 10.18
CA GLU A 59 -15.37 13.80 11.01
C GLU A 59 -16.37 12.97 10.18
N GLU A 60 -16.84 13.49 9.04
CA GLU A 60 -17.75 12.77 8.15
C GLU A 60 -17.10 11.51 7.55
N ILE A 61 -15.81 11.59 7.21
CA ILE A 61 -15.01 10.46 6.73
C ILE A 61 -14.89 9.41 7.85
N GLN A 62 -14.53 9.82 9.06
CA GLN A 62 -14.37 8.94 10.22
C GLN A 62 -15.66 8.19 10.56
N VAL A 63 -16.80 8.88 10.61
CA VAL A 63 -18.11 8.24 10.84
C VAL A 63 -18.44 7.22 9.76
N TRP A 64 -18.13 7.52 8.50
CA TRP A 64 -18.36 6.57 7.41
C TRP A 64 -17.40 5.39 7.47
N ALA A 65 -16.12 5.64 7.75
CA ALA A 65 -15.07 4.63 7.80
C ALA A 65 -15.32 3.63 8.92
N ASP A 66 -15.66 4.09 10.12
CA ASP A 66 -15.98 3.21 11.25
C ASP A 66 -17.13 2.27 10.92
N LYS A 67 -18.20 2.81 10.31
CA LYS A 67 -19.33 1.98 9.84
C LYS A 67 -18.88 0.96 8.80
N LYS A 68 -17.98 1.33 7.88
CA LYS A 68 -17.49 0.43 6.83
C LYS A 68 -16.50 -0.60 7.35
N LEU A 69 -15.77 -0.30 8.42
CA LEU A 69 -14.97 -1.29 9.16
C LEU A 69 -15.90 -2.32 9.82
N ASP A 70 -16.99 -1.88 10.47
CA ASP A 70 -18.00 -2.78 11.06
C ASP A 70 -18.69 -3.67 10.01
N GLU A 71 -18.85 -3.17 8.78
CA GLU A 71 -19.40 -3.90 7.63
C GLU A 71 -18.37 -4.80 6.91
N GLU A 72 -17.13 -4.89 7.41
CA GLU A 72 -15.99 -5.59 6.77
C GLU A 72 -15.70 -5.10 5.33
N LYS A 73 -16.03 -3.84 5.04
CA LYS A 73 -15.81 -3.15 3.76
C LYS A 73 -14.49 -2.38 3.69
N LEU A 74 -13.91 -2.12 4.85
CA LEU A 74 -12.57 -1.59 5.01
C LEU A 74 -11.77 -2.53 5.90
N GLY A 75 -10.45 -2.49 5.75
CA GLY A 75 -9.51 -3.23 6.57
C GLY A 75 -8.39 -2.32 7.05
N TRP A 76 -7.95 -2.56 8.29
CA TRP A 76 -6.90 -1.77 8.92
C TRP A 76 -5.54 -1.89 8.20
N ILE A 77 -4.82 -0.84 7.86
CA ILE A 77 -5.12 0.55 8.16
C ILE A 77 -5.79 1.28 6.98
N ASN A 78 -5.58 0.79 5.75
CA ASN A 78 -5.91 1.53 4.53
C ASN A 78 -6.41 0.64 3.36
N THR A 79 -6.98 -0.53 3.65
CA THR A 79 -7.43 -1.49 2.62
C THR A 79 -8.92 -1.34 2.34
N PHE A 80 -9.29 -1.17 1.06
CA PHE A 80 -10.68 -1.32 0.60
C PHE A 80 -10.96 -2.77 0.24
N SER A 81 -12.08 -3.33 0.69
CA SER A 81 -12.41 -4.74 0.41
C SER A 81 -12.77 -4.99 -1.05
N ASP A 82 -13.34 -3.98 -1.71
CA ASP A 82 -13.84 -4.07 -3.07
C ASP A 82 -13.83 -2.70 -3.76
N LEU A 83 -13.79 -2.72 -5.11
CA LEU A 83 -13.78 -1.51 -5.92
C LEU A 83 -15.03 -0.65 -5.68
N LYS A 84 -16.20 -1.28 -5.45
CA LYS A 84 -17.45 -0.57 -5.19
C LYS A 84 -17.34 0.35 -3.97
N THR A 85 -16.76 -0.12 -2.88
CA THR A 85 -16.57 0.66 -1.66
C THR A 85 -15.58 1.79 -1.87
N LEU A 86 -14.51 1.55 -2.63
CA LEU A 86 -13.56 2.60 -3.01
C LEU A 86 -14.22 3.68 -3.87
N THR A 87 -15.02 3.28 -4.87
CA THR A 87 -15.78 4.21 -5.72
C THR A 87 -16.77 5.02 -4.89
N GLU A 88 -17.52 4.39 -3.98
CA GLU A 88 -18.41 5.11 -3.03
C GLU A 88 -17.63 6.15 -2.22
N TYR A 89 -16.45 5.80 -1.72
CA TYR A 89 -15.58 6.70 -0.96
C TYR A 89 -15.14 7.91 -1.79
N LYS A 90 -14.62 7.66 -2.99
CA LYS A 90 -14.17 8.70 -3.93
C LYS A 90 -15.32 9.65 -4.26
N GLU A 91 -16.46 9.11 -4.71
CA GLU A 91 -17.60 9.92 -5.12
C GLU A 91 -18.18 10.76 -3.98
N LYS A 92 -18.15 10.24 -2.75
CA LYS A 92 -18.72 10.92 -1.59
C LYS A 92 -17.82 12.02 -1.04
N PHE A 93 -16.52 11.77 -0.92
CA PHE A 93 -15.59 12.65 -0.19
C PHE A 93 -14.63 13.42 -1.11
N PHE A 94 -14.34 12.89 -2.28
CA PHE A 94 -13.41 13.45 -3.26
C PHE A 94 -14.02 13.51 -4.68
N PRO A 95 -15.25 14.03 -4.86
CA PRO A 95 -15.96 13.94 -6.14
C PRO A 95 -15.23 14.64 -7.29
N ASN A 96 -14.59 15.77 -6.98
CA ASN A 96 -13.96 16.67 -7.96
C ASN A 96 -12.44 16.49 -8.04
N ASP A 97 -11.83 15.67 -7.18
CA ASP A 97 -10.41 15.38 -7.28
C ASP A 97 -10.18 14.47 -8.47
N ALA A 98 -9.28 14.90 -9.34
CA ALA A 98 -8.78 14.13 -10.49
C ALA A 98 -7.32 13.71 -10.31
N ASP A 99 -6.67 14.19 -9.24
CA ASP A 99 -5.26 13.95 -8.95
C ASP A 99 -5.10 12.78 -7.98
N PHE A 100 -5.46 11.59 -8.47
CA PHE A 100 -5.35 10.34 -7.73
C PHE A 100 -5.03 9.17 -8.68
N GLU A 101 -4.43 8.13 -8.11
CA GLU A 101 -4.26 6.83 -8.73
C GLU A 101 -4.97 5.76 -7.91
N ILE A 102 -5.62 4.81 -8.58
CA ILE A 102 -6.16 3.61 -7.94
C ILE A 102 -5.29 2.45 -8.36
N LEU A 103 -4.50 1.98 -7.41
CA LEU A 103 -3.63 0.83 -7.58
C LEU A 103 -4.19 -0.36 -6.81
N SER A 104 -4.16 -1.52 -7.45
CA SER A 104 -4.36 -2.81 -6.80
C SER A 104 -3.04 -3.56 -6.71
N ILE A 105 -2.85 -4.27 -5.60
CA ILE A 105 -1.74 -5.21 -5.42
C ILE A 105 -2.27 -6.62 -5.31
N SER A 106 -1.56 -7.58 -5.90
CA SER A 106 -1.91 -8.99 -5.86
C SER A 106 -0.70 -9.84 -5.55
N PHE A 107 -0.85 -10.77 -4.61
CA PHE A 107 0.21 -11.68 -4.21
C PHE A 107 0.21 -12.91 -5.13
N PRO A 108 1.38 -13.48 -5.42
CA PRO A 108 1.48 -14.72 -6.19
C PRO A 108 0.80 -15.86 -5.42
N GLU A 109 -0.05 -16.63 -6.11
CA GLU A 109 -0.79 -17.76 -5.51
C GLU A 109 0.15 -18.77 -4.82
N THR A 110 1.33 -18.98 -5.40
CA THR A 110 2.34 -19.91 -4.88
C THR A 110 2.90 -19.52 -3.50
N GLU A 111 2.86 -18.23 -3.14
CA GLU A 111 3.35 -17.74 -1.85
C GLU A 111 2.21 -17.42 -0.85
N LEU A 112 0.94 -17.59 -1.24
CA LEU A 112 -0.20 -17.11 -0.47
C LEU A 112 -0.24 -17.66 0.96
N ASN A 113 -0.09 -18.98 1.14
CA ASN A 113 -0.14 -19.59 2.48
C ASN A 113 1.03 -19.10 3.35
N LYS A 114 2.24 -19.02 2.77
CA LYS A 114 3.43 -18.50 3.47
C LYS A 114 3.25 -17.03 3.84
N THR A 115 2.62 -16.24 2.98
CA THR A 115 2.28 -14.83 3.24
C THR A 115 1.32 -14.73 4.42
N LEU A 116 0.22 -15.48 4.39
CA LEU A 116 -0.76 -15.51 5.48
C LEU A 116 -0.11 -15.93 6.80
N ASP A 117 0.78 -16.93 6.80
CA ASP A 117 1.46 -17.37 8.01
C ASP A 117 2.41 -16.30 8.58
N LEU A 118 3.10 -15.55 7.71
CA LEU A 118 4.05 -14.52 8.12
C LEU A 118 3.39 -13.24 8.65
N ILE A 119 2.21 -12.88 8.12
CA ILE A 119 1.50 -11.65 8.52
C ILE A 119 0.32 -11.92 9.46
N LYS A 120 0.13 -13.18 9.86
CA LYS A 120 -0.91 -13.56 10.82
C LYS A 120 -0.66 -12.83 12.14
N PRO A 121 -1.68 -12.23 12.77
CA PRO A 121 -1.53 -11.64 14.09
C PRO A 121 -1.04 -12.69 15.10
N THR A 122 0.09 -12.42 15.76
CA THR A 122 0.74 -13.34 16.69
C THR A 122 0.43 -13.04 18.15
N GLU A 123 0.02 -11.80 18.48
CA GLU A 123 -0.24 -11.38 19.85
C GLU A 123 -1.74 -11.12 20.10
N SER A 124 -2.18 -11.33 21.35
CA SER A 124 -3.56 -11.07 21.78
C SER A 124 -3.98 -9.60 21.65
N ASN A 125 -3.03 -8.69 21.47
CA ASN A 125 -3.24 -7.25 21.43
C ASN A 125 -3.10 -6.65 20.01
N SER A 126 -2.76 -7.45 18.99
CA SER A 126 -2.73 -7.02 17.60
C SER A 126 -3.99 -7.54 16.88
N GLY A 127 -4.83 -6.62 16.39
CA GLY A 127 -5.97 -6.95 15.54
C GLY A 127 -5.55 -7.48 14.17
N GLU A 128 -6.49 -8.05 13.42
CA GLU A 128 -6.23 -8.46 12.04
C GLU A 128 -6.05 -7.24 11.12
N ILE A 129 -4.95 -7.21 10.37
CA ILE A 129 -4.71 -6.19 9.35
C ILE A 129 -5.54 -6.48 8.10
N GLY A 130 -5.91 -5.43 7.37
CA GLY A 130 -6.72 -5.42 6.16
C GLY A 130 -6.14 -6.25 5.03
N ILE A 131 -4.81 -6.21 4.84
CA ILE A 131 -4.14 -7.07 3.85
C ILE A 131 -4.37 -8.54 4.18
N TYR A 132 -4.15 -8.95 5.44
CA TYR A 132 -4.39 -10.32 5.91
C TYR A 132 -5.85 -10.73 5.71
N ASN A 133 -6.79 -9.85 6.09
CA ASN A 133 -8.22 -10.10 5.90
C ASN A 133 -8.61 -10.28 4.45
N LYS A 134 -8.07 -9.44 3.55
CA LYS A 134 -8.35 -9.58 2.12
C LYS A 134 -7.75 -10.87 1.57
N LEU A 135 -6.53 -11.22 1.92
CA LEU A 135 -5.87 -12.44 1.45
C LEU A 135 -6.57 -13.73 1.91
N LYS A 136 -7.20 -13.74 3.09
CA LYS A 136 -8.00 -14.89 3.57
C LYS A 136 -9.16 -15.25 2.64
N SER A 137 -9.71 -14.27 1.91
CA SER A 137 -10.81 -14.52 0.95
C SER A 137 -10.38 -15.36 -0.25
N LYS A 138 -9.08 -15.38 -0.56
CA LYS A 138 -8.48 -16.04 -1.74
C LYS A 138 -9.16 -15.65 -3.05
N GLU A 139 -9.72 -14.45 -3.10
CA GLU A 139 -10.29 -13.91 -4.33
C GLU A 139 -9.20 -13.78 -5.40
N ILE A 140 -9.53 -14.23 -6.61
CA ILE A 140 -8.66 -14.11 -7.76
C ILE A 140 -8.94 -12.75 -8.41
N ASP A 141 -7.89 -12.01 -8.75
CA ASP A 141 -8.00 -10.78 -9.53
C ASP A 141 -8.51 -11.11 -10.93
N LEU A 142 -9.81 -10.92 -11.17
CA LEU A 142 -10.49 -11.18 -12.43
C LEU A 142 -10.75 -9.90 -13.24
N GLU A 143 -10.44 -8.72 -12.68
CA GLU A 143 -10.73 -7.45 -13.32
C GLU A 143 -9.67 -7.13 -14.40
N LYS A 144 -10.12 -6.50 -15.49
CA LYS A 144 -9.23 -6.04 -16.56
C LYS A 144 -8.52 -4.76 -16.11
N ASN A 145 -7.47 -4.94 -15.32
CA ASN A 145 -6.62 -3.86 -14.84
C ASN A 145 -5.42 -3.66 -15.77
N GLU A 146 -4.91 -2.42 -15.84
CA GLU A 146 -3.68 -2.12 -16.56
C GLU A 146 -2.50 -2.61 -15.72
N PHE A 147 -1.83 -3.67 -16.16
CA PHE A 147 -0.64 -4.16 -15.48
C PHE A 147 0.49 -3.14 -15.58
N LEU A 148 0.99 -2.68 -14.44
CA LEU A 148 2.08 -1.69 -14.38
C LEU A 148 3.45 -2.31 -14.11
N GLY A 149 3.51 -3.46 -13.41
CA GLY A 149 4.77 -4.09 -13.02
C GLY A 149 4.65 -4.80 -11.68
N TYR A 150 5.79 -5.10 -11.08
CA TYR A 150 5.90 -5.71 -9.76
C TYR A 150 6.54 -4.75 -8.77
N ASP A 151 5.98 -4.67 -7.58
CA ASP A 151 6.61 -4.02 -6.43
C ASP A 151 7.20 -5.08 -5.50
N ILE A 152 8.22 -4.69 -4.74
CA ILE A 152 8.77 -5.47 -3.65
C ILE A 152 8.43 -4.72 -2.37
N ILE A 153 7.59 -5.33 -1.53
CA ILE A 153 7.03 -4.69 -0.34
C ILE A 153 7.37 -5.45 0.93
N GLY A 154 7.66 -4.71 2.00
CA GLY A 154 7.94 -5.21 3.34
C GLY A 154 6.78 -4.86 4.27
N ILE A 155 6.06 -5.85 4.79
CA ILE A 155 4.81 -5.64 5.53
C ILE A 155 5.09 -5.58 7.03
N GLU A 156 4.69 -4.49 7.67
CA GLU A 156 4.77 -4.34 9.12
C GLU A 156 3.62 -5.07 9.84
N ILE A 157 3.84 -5.38 11.12
CA ILE A 157 2.79 -5.90 12.01
C ILE A 157 1.61 -4.94 12.14
N SER A 158 1.84 -3.64 11.95
CA SER A 158 0.82 -2.59 11.96
C SER A 158 -0.13 -2.66 10.76
N GLY A 159 0.25 -3.37 9.70
CA GLY A 159 -0.48 -3.49 8.44
C GLY A 159 -0.07 -2.48 7.37
N ASP A 160 0.78 -1.51 7.71
CA ASP A 160 1.44 -0.68 6.70
C ASP A 160 2.57 -1.45 6.01
N PHE A 161 3.10 -0.92 4.91
CA PHE A 161 4.25 -1.54 4.25
C PHE A 161 5.20 -0.55 3.57
N HIS A 162 6.45 -0.97 3.55
CA HIS A 162 7.56 -0.32 2.86
C HIS A 162 7.61 -0.79 1.42
N SER A 163 7.95 0.10 0.49
CA SER A 163 8.46 -0.30 -0.83
C SER A 163 9.99 -0.43 -0.75
N PHE A 164 10.60 -1.25 -1.59
CA PHE A 164 12.07 -1.31 -1.70
C PHE A 164 12.72 0.06 -1.98
N HIS A 165 11.95 1.00 -2.54
CA HIS A 165 12.37 2.39 -2.73
C HIS A 165 12.64 3.15 -1.42
N CYS A 166 12.03 2.74 -0.29
CA CYS A 166 12.25 3.36 1.03
C CYS A 166 13.73 3.37 1.43
N ASN A 167 14.47 2.34 1.00
CA ASN A 167 15.90 2.17 1.29
C ASN A 167 16.80 2.43 0.07
N ASP A 168 16.28 3.08 -0.98
CA ASP A 168 17.03 3.38 -2.21
C ASP A 168 17.65 2.13 -2.88
N LEU A 169 17.02 0.96 -2.73
CA LEU A 169 17.56 -0.35 -3.15
C LEU A 169 17.51 -0.59 -4.66
N SER A 170 17.08 0.41 -5.44
CA SER A 170 16.96 0.32 -6.89
C SER A 170 18.26 -0.13 -7.56
N SER A 171 19.41 0.42 -7.14
CA SER A 171 20.71 0.09 -7.74
C SER A 171 21.22 -1.28 -7.32
N ASP A 172 21.11 -1.63 -6.04
CA ASP A 172 21.47 -2.95 -5.53
C ASP A 172 20.70 -4.07 -6.22
N LEU A 173 19.39 -3.90 -6.38
CA LEU A 173 18.53 -4.90 -7.00
C LEU A 173 18.79 -5.05 -8.50
N LYS A 174 19.17 -3.96 -9.18
CA LYS A 174 19.62 -3.99 -10.58
C LYS A 174 20.96 -4.70 -10.72
N ASP A 175 21.95 -4.30 -9.94
CA ASP A 175 23.34 -4.74 -10.13
C ASP A 175 23.56 -6.18 -9.66
N LYS A 176 22.93 -6.59 -8.55
CA LYS A 176 23.10 -7.94 -7.99
C LYS A 176 22.22 -8.98 -8.67
N PHE A 177 20.99 -8.63 -9.02
CA PHE A 177 19.99 -9.59 -9.51
C PHE A 177 19.56 -9.36 -10.96
N GLY A 178 20.06 -8.31 -11.61
CA GLY A 178 19.73 -8.00 -13.00
C GLY A 178 18.28 -7.54 -13.21
N LEU A 179 17.59 -7.10 -12.15
CA LEU A 179 16.21 -6.64 -12.26
C LEU A 179 16.11 -5.35 -13.07
N LYS A 180 15.01 -5.18 -13.78
CA LYS A 180 14.74 -3.98 -14.59
C LYS A 180 13.54 -3.23 -14.05
N ILE A 181 13.71 -1.93 -13.85
CA ILE A 181 12.67 -1.01 -13.40
C ILE A 181 12.14 -0.25 -14.63
N ASN A 182 10.82 -0.23 -14.80
CA ASN A 182 10.12 0.43 -15.91
C ASN A 182 9.78 1.90 -15.61
N GLU A 183 9.04 2.56 -16.50
CA GLU A 183 8.66 3.97 -16.32
C GLU A 183 7.77 4.27 -15.11
N PHE A 184 7.13 3.25 -14.51
CA PHE A 184 6.29 3.40 -13.33
C PHE A 184 7.07 3.27 -12.02
N GLY A 185 8.40 3.06 -12.10
CA GLY A 185 9.23 2.78 -10.93
C GLY A 185 9.04 1.35 -10.40
N LEU A 186 8.46 0.45 -11.18
CA LEU A 186 8.19 -0.94 -10.81
C LEU A 186 9.07 -1.91 -11.58
N PHE A 187 9.26 -3.12 -11.06
CA PHE A 187 9.99 -4.17 -11.76
C PHE A 187 9.17 -4.76 -12.91
N GLU A 188 9.79 -4.94 -14.08
CA GLU A 188 9.13 -5.60 -15.22
C GLU A 188 8.82 -7.08 -14.94
N LYS A 189 9.73 -7.74 -14.22
CA LYS A 189 9.66 -9.15 -13.85
C LYS A 189 10.45 -9.39 -12.57
N ILE A 190 9.96 -10.33 -11.75
CA ILE A 190 10.70 -10.87 -10.61
C ILE A 190 11.10 -12.32 -10.94
N GLU A 191 12.39 -12.56 -11.00
CA GLU A 191 13.01 -13.89 -11.04
C GLU A 191 13.92 -14.04 -9.81
N ASN A 192 14.33 -15.26 -9.47
CA ASN A 192 15.29 -15.49 -8.37
C ASN A 192 14.80 -14.89 -7.03
N TRP A 193 13.49 -15.03 -6.77
CA TRP A 193 12.84 -14.43 -5.60
C TRP A 193 13.45 -14.90 -4.28
N ASN A 194 13.92 -16.15 -4.21
CA ASN A 194 14.54 -16.67 -2.98
C ASN A 194 15.84 -15.93 -2.66
N GLU A 195 16.71 -15.68 -3.64
CA GLU A 195 17.95 -14.93 -3.44
C GLU A 195 17.68 -13.46 -3.10
N ILE A 196 16.69 -12.84 -3.76
CA ILE A 196 16.27 -11.47 -3.44
C ILE A 196 15.73 -11.39 -2.01
N LYS A 197 14.89 -12.35 -1.61
CA LYS A 197 14.31 -12.40 -0.27
C LYS A 197 15.39 -12.58 0.79
N GLU A 198 16.39 -13.42 0.56
CA GLU A 198 17.52 -13.59 1.47
C GLU A 198 18.29 -12.28 1.65
N PHE A 199 18.56 -11.57 0.55
CA PHE A 199 19.20 -10.25 0.59
C PHE A 199 18.42 -9.20 1.41
N LEU A 200 17.08 -9.15 1.22
CA LEU A 200 16.20 -8.22 1.95
C LEU A 200 15.97 -8.62 3.41
N SER A 201 16.24 -9.89 3.77
CA SER A 201 16.10 -10.37 5.14
C SER A 201 17.30 -10.01 6.02
N ASP A 202 18.37 -9.48 5.43
CA ASP A 202 19.52 -8.96 6.17
C ASP A 202 19.22 -7.51 6.62
N PRO A 203 19.18 -7.23 7.94
CA PRO A 203 18.84 -5.91 8.47
C PRO A 203 19.89 -4.84 8.14
N MET A 204 21.05 -5.21 7.58
CA MET A 204 22.01 -4.25 7.04
C MET A 204 21.59 -3.69 5.67
N ASN A 205 20.64 -4.32 5.00
CA ASN A 205 20.19 -3.94 3.66
C ASN A 205 18.81 -3.29 3.67
N ALA A 206 17.85 -3.78 4.47
CA ALA A 206 16.47 -3.32 4.47
C ALA A 206 15.81 -3.42 5.86
N GLU A 207 14.58 -2.95 6.02
CA GLU A 207 13.84 -3.10 7.27
C GLU A 207 13.65 -4.58 7.65
N GLU A 208 13.67 -4.86 8.95
CA GLU A 208 13.45 -6.19 9.53
C GLU A 208 11.95 -6.54 9.53
N VAL A 209 11.41 -6.77 8.34
CA VAL A 209 10.02 -7.12 8.08
C VAL A 209 9.92 -8.27 7.07
N PRO A 210 8.81 -9.03 7.02
CA PRO A 210 8.62 -10.00 5.96
C PRO A 210 8.44 -9.28 4.60
N TRP A 211 9.35 -9.60 3.67
CA TRP A 211 9.32 -9.10 2.29
C TRP A 211 8.58 -10.05 1.34
N PHE A 212 7.91 -9.43 0.36
CA PHE A 212 7.08 -10.04 -0.68
C PHE A 212 7.28 -9.32 -2.01
N TYR A 213 7.03 -10.01 -3.13
CA TYR A 213 6.75 -9.33 -4.38
C TYR A 213 5.25 -9.38 -4.68
N VAL A 214 4.73 -8.28 -5.20
CA VAL A 214 3.32 -8.14 -5.56
C VAL A 214 3.19 -7.64 -6.99
N LYS A 215 2.20 -8.15 -7.71
CA LYS A 215 1.79 -7.57 -8.99
C LYS A 215 1.04 -6.28 -8.70
N VAL A 216 1.38 -5.19 -9.37
CA VAL A 216 0.68 -3.92 -9.30
C VAL A 216 -0.11 -3.70 -10.59
N ASN A 217 -1.39 -3.36 -10.46
CA ASN A 217 -2.19 -2.91 -11.58
C ASN A 217 -2.83 -1.55 -11.28
N ARG A 218 -3.05 -0.74 -12.31
CA ARG A 218 -3.90 0.45 -12.26
C ARG A 218 -5.33 0.10 -12.60
N ILE A 219 -6.26 0.60 -11.79
CA ILE A 219 -7.70 0.55 -12.02
C ILE A 219 -8.16 1.90 -12.56
N LYS A 220 -8.97 1.88 -13.63
CA LYS A 220 -9.60 3.09 -14.20
C LYS A 220 -11.08 3.07 -13.86
N ILE A 221 -11.55 4.13 -13.17
CA ILE A 221 -12.96 4.36 -12.84
C ILE A 221 -13.48 5.64 -13.49
#